data_AF-A0A6B9T8M0-F1
#
_entry.id   AF-A0A6B9T8M0-F1
#
_cell.length_a   1.000
_cell.length_b   1.000
_cell.length_c   1.000
_cell.angle_alpha   90.00
_cell.angle_beta   90.00
_cell.angle_gamma   90.00
#
_symmetry.space_group_name_H-M   'P 1'
#
loop_
_entity.id
_entity.type
_entity.pdbx_description
1 polymer ?
#
loop_
_entity_poly.entity_id
_entity_poly.type
_entity_poly.pdbx_seq_one_letter_code
_entity_poly.pdbx_strand_id
1 'polypeptide(L)'
;MMYDDAFQLMQEKHVLSIVLYLAENGPSRKSDIYGAVSRGTRMPDKLEYLERTGIVQISNKDGRGSLISLTEKGEKVGELISEIKEMIDRN
;
A
#
# COMPACT_ATOMS: atom_id res chain seq x y z
N MET A 1 -4.07 15.09 -7.50
CA MET A 1 -5.48 14.73 -7.26
C MET A 1 -5.62 14.57 -5.76
N MET A 2 -6.37 15.44 -5.08
CA MET A 2 -6.67 15.23 -3.65
C MET A 2 -7.83 14.25 -3.54
N TYR A 3 -7.71 13.28 -2.65
CA TYR A 3 -8.79 12.36 -2.29
C TYR A 3 -9.48 12.90 -1.05
N ASP A 4 -10.81 12.89 -1.04
CA ASP A 4 -11.60 13.46 0.05
C ASP A 4 -11.57 12.52 1.28
N ASP A 5 -11.35 11.22 1.07
CA ASP A 5 -11.15 10.23 2.12
C ASP A 5 -10.31 9.01 1.66
N ALA A 6 -9.95 8.15 2.62
CA ALA A 6 -9.13 6.97 2.39
C ALA A 6 -9.82 5.90 1.53
N PHE A 7 -11.16 5.85 1.52
CA PHE A 7 -11.90 4.85 0.77
C PHE A 7 -11.92 5.17 -0.73
N GLN A 8 -12.03 6.46 -1.10
CA GLN A 8 -11.83 6.89 -2.49
C GLN A 8 -10.44 6.53 -3.00
N LEU A 9 -9.40 6.74 -2.19
CA LEU A 9 -8.02 6.36 -2.54
C LEU A 9 -7.92 4.85 -2.83
N MET A 10 -8.60 3.99 -2.08
CA MET A 10 -8.55 2.52 -2.29
C MET A 10 -9.12 2.09 -3.64
N GLN A 11 -10.03 2.87 -4.24
CA GLN A 11 -10.61 2.57 -5.55
C GLN A 11 -9.64 2.87 -6.70
N GLU A 12 -8.57 3.62 -6.45
CA GLU A 12 -7.57 3.93 -7.47
C GLU A 12 -6.78 2.70 -7.88
N LYS A 13 -6.44 2.65 -9.17
CA LYS A 13 -5.65 1.57 -9.76
C LYS A 13 -4.40 1.30 -8.92
N HIS A 14 -4.13 0.04 -8.63
CA HIS A 14 -2.97 -0.46 -7.88
C HIS A 14 -2.94 -0.16 -6.37
N VAL A 15 -3.83 0.67 -5.80
CA VAL A 15 -3.75 0.99 -4.36
C VAL A 15 -4.01 -0.24 -3.50
N LEU A 16 -5.08 -1.00 -3.78
CA LEU A 16 -5.33 -2.28 -3.09
C LEU A 16 -4.15 -3.25 -3.27
N SER A 17 -3.54 -3.29 -4.46
CA SER A 17 -2.38 -4.14 -4.73
C SER A 17 -1.14 -3.74 -3.91
N ILE A 18 -0.92 -2.46 -3.64
CA ILE A 18 0.17 -1.99 -2.76
C ILE A 18 -0.08 -2.46 -1.33
N VAL A 19 -1.29 -2.27 -0.82
CA VAL A 19 -1.64 -2.65 0.55
C VAL A 19 -1.53 -4.16 0.74
N LEU A 20 -2.07 -4.94 -0.20
CA LEU A 20 -1.96 -6.39 -0.19
C LEU A 20 -0.50 -6.86 -0.27
N TYR A 21 0.31 -6.28 -1.16
CA TYR A 21 1.73 -6.60 -1.26
C TYR A 21 2.47 -6.39 0.07
N LEU A 22 2.21 -5.28 0.75
CA LEU A 22 2.80 -4.99 2.05
C LEU A 22 2.29 -5.92 3.16
N ALA A 23 1.03 -6.36 3.09
CA ALA A 23 0.47 -7.34 4.03
C ALA A 23 1.16 -8.71 3.88
N GLU A 24 1.42 -9.15 2.65
CA GLU A 24 2.04 -10.44 2.35
C GLU A 24 3.56 -10.46 2.56
N ASN A 25 4.25 -9.33 2.33
CA ASN A 25 5.71 -9.27 2.30
C ASN A 25 6.31 -8.46 3.45
N GLY A 26 5.48 -7.78 4.25
CA GLY A 26 5.93 -6.90 5.32
C GLY A 26 6.61 -5.61 4.83
N PRO A 27 7.35 -4.92 5.72
CA PRO A 27 8.00 -3.65 5.41
C PRO A 27 8.94 -3.75 4.19
N SER A 28 8.71 -2.90 3.18
CA SER A 28 9.35 -3.01 1.87
C SER A 28 9.88 -1.66 1.37
N ARG A 29 10.87 -1.69 0.46
CA ARG A 29 11.36 -0.45 -0.17
C ARG A 29 10.43 -0.02 -1.31
N LYS A 30 10.49 1.27 -1.67
CA LYS A 30 9.78 1.79 -2.86
C LYS A 30 10.08 0.98 -4.12
N SER A 31 11.34 0.60 -4.33
CA SER A 31 11.79 -0.20 -5.49
C SER A 31 11.09 -1.55 -5.58
N ASP A 32 10.88 -2.20 -4.44
CA ASP A 32 10.34 -3.56 -4.38
C ASP A 32 8.85 -3.51 -4.70
N ILE A 33 8.13 -2.56 -4.09
CA ILE A 33 6.71 -2.28 -4.38
C ILE A 33 6.52 -1.93 -5.85
N TYR A 34 7.37 -1.05 -6.42
CA TYR A 34 7.24 -0.64 -7.83
C TYR A 34 7.56 -1.78 -8.80
N GLY A 35 8.48 -2.67 -8.43
CA GLY A 35 8.81 -3.87 -9.20
C GLY A 35 7.67 -4.88 -9.21
N ALA A 36 7.02 -5.10 -8.06
CA ALA A 36 5.96 -6.09 -7.90
C ALA A 36 4.58 -5.60 -8.39
N VAL A 37 4.25 -4.33 -8.15
CA VAL A 37 2.90 -3.80 -8.41
C VAL A 37 2.81 -3.04 -9.73
N SER A 38 3.63 -1.99 -9.89
CA SER A 38 3.63 -1.13 -11.08
C SER A 38 4.74 -0.08 -10.98
N ARG A 39 5.34 0.27 -12.13
CA ARG A 39 6.28 1.40 -12.26
C ARG A 39 5.62 2.69 -12.77
N GLY A 40 4.29 2.79 -12.67
CA GLY A 40 3.55 3.97 -13.12
C GLY A 40 4.01 5.26 -12.43
N THR A 41 4.04 6.37 -13.16
CA THR A 41 4.57 7.66 -12.69
C THR A 41 3.85 8.23 -11.46
N ARG A 42 2.59 7.82 -11.21
CA ARG A 42 1.76 8.25 -10.06
C ARG A 42 1.93 7.36 -8.80
N MET A 43 2.83 6.39 -8.81
CA MET A 43 3.06 5.51 -7.65
C MET A 43 3.62 6.24 -6.41
N PRO A 44 4.54 7.22 -6.54
CA PRO A 44 4.97 8.03 -5.40
C PRO A 44 3.80 8.73 -4.69
N ASP A 45 2.95 9.43 -5.46
CA ASP A 45 1.78 10.14 -4.93
C ASP A 45 0.88 9.20 -4.12
N LYS A 46 0.61 7.98 -4.61
CA LYS A 46 -0.24 7.01 -3.92
C LYS A 46 0.31 6.61 -2.55
N LEU A 47 1.63 6.42 -2.46
CA LEU A 47 2.27 6.10 -1.18
C LEU A 47 2.17 7.26 -0.19
N GLU A 48 2.36 8.49 -0.68
CA GLU A 48 2.18 9.69 0.16
C GLU A 48 0.73 9.85 0.63
N TYR A 49 -0.26 9.56 -0.23
CA TYR A 49 -1.67 9.58 0.18
C TYR A 49 -2.02 8.45 1.17
N LEU A 50 -1.44 7.25 0.99
CA LEU A 50 -1.60 6.16 1.95
C LEU A 50 -0.98 6.51 3.31
N GLU A 51 0.15 7.23 3.31
CA GLU A 51 0.78 7.71 4.55
C GLU A 51 -0.09 8.76 5.23
N ARG A 52 -0.57 9.75 4.48
CA ARG A 52 -1.46 10.80 4.98
C ARG A 52 -2.78 10.27 5.54
N THR A 53 -3.28 9.15 5.03
CA THR A 53 -4.50 8.49 5.52
C THR A 53 -4.24 7.50 6.67
N GLY A 54 -2.97 7.36 7.07
CA GLY A 54 -2.53 6.50 8.16
C GLY A 54 -2.61 5.01 7.87
N ILE A 55 -2.65 4.61 6.59
CA ILE A 55 -2.64 3.20 6.17
C ILE A 55 -1.21 2.67 6.15
N VAL A 56 -0.27 3.47 5.66
CA VAL A 56 1.16 3.15 5.70
C VAL A 56 1.91 4.16 6.55
N GLN A 57 3.12 3.79 6.94
CA GLN A 57 4.12 4.72 7.47
C GLN A 57 5.38 4.63 6.62
N ILE A 58 5.99 5.77 6.32
CA ILE A 58 7.24 5.85 5.56
C ILE A 58 8.36 6.25 6.53
N SER A 59 9.17 5.27 6.92
CA SER A 59 10.31 5.50 7.80
C SER A 59 11.59 5.69 6.99
N ASN A 60 12.36 6.74 7.30
CA ASN A 60 13.70 6.90 6.74
C ASN A 60 14.71 6.20 7.65
N LYS A 61 15.16 5.00 7.24
CA LYS A 61 16.30 4.35 7.90
C LYS A 61 17.61 4.95 7.38
N ASP A 62 18.20 5.85 8.17
CA ASP A 62 19.63 6.21 8.17
C ASP A 62 20.30 6.23 6.79
N GLY A 63 19.75 7.00 5.85
CA GLY A 63 20.34 7.23 4.52
C GLY A 63 20.29 6.06 3.52
N ARG A 64 19.68 4.91 3.85
CA ARG A 64 19.58 3.75 2.94
C ARG A 64 18.30 3.72 2.11
N GLY A 65 17.51 4.79 2.12
CA GLY A 65 16.21 4.90 1.47
C GLY A 65 15.04 4.59 2.40
N SER A 66 13.85 5.03 1.99
CA SER A 66 12.64 4.91 2.80
C SER A 66 12.12 3.47 2.83
N LEU A 67 11.79 2.98 4.04
CA LEU A 67 11.12 1.72 4.29
C LEU A 67 9.64 2.00 4.56
N ILE A 68 8.77 1.33 3.81
CA ILE A 68 7.32 1.51 3.88
C ILE A 68 6.75 0.29 4.57
N SER A 69 5.94 0.49 5.60
CA SER A 69 5.20 -0.58 6.26
C SER A 69 3.74 -0.19 6.43
N LEU A 70 2.88 -1.18 6.61
CA LEU A 70 1.53 -0.92 7.12
C LEU A 70 1.63 -0.36 8.55
N THR A 71 0.65 0.45 8.92
CA THR A 71 0.34 0.76 10.33
C THR A 71 -0.59 -0.33 10.88
N GLU A 72 -0.90 -0.32 12.17
CA GLU A 72 -1.92 -1.24 12.74
C GLU A 72 -3.27 -1.13 12.00
N LYS A 73 -3.65 0.08 11.58
CA LYS A 73 -4.85 0.31 10.76
C LYS A 73 -4.69 -0.31 9.37
N GLY A 74 -3.52 -0.14 8.76
CA GLY A 74 -3.20 -0.72 7.45
C GLY A 74 -3.17 -2.23 7.45
N GLU A 75 -2.68 -2.86 8.52
CA GLU A 75 -2.64 -4.32 8.70
C GLU A 75 -4.05 -4.90 8.68
N LYS A 76 -4.98 -4.35 9.48
CA LYS A 76 -6.39 -4.77 9.48
C LYS A 76 -7.05 -4.61 8.11
N VAL A 77 -6.72 -3.55 7.37
CA VAL A 77 -7.21 -3.35 6.00
C VAL A 77 -6.61 -4.38 5.04
N GLY A 78 -5.31 -4.67 5.16
CA GLY A 78 -4.60 -5.67 4.36
C GLY A 78 -5.16 -7.08 4.56
N GLU A 79 -5.45 -7.47 5.80
CA GLU A 79 -6.11 -8.74 6.14
C GLU A 79 -7.46 -8.87 5.43
N LEU A 80 -8.33 -7.86 5.53
CA LEU A 80 -9.63 -7.86 4.85
C LEU A 80 -9.51 -7.92 3.32
N ILE A 81 -8.51 -7.24 2.74
CA ILE A 81 -8.26 -7.31 1.29
C ILE A 81 -7.81 -8.72 0.90
N SER A 82 -6.96 -9.35 1.72
CA SER A 82 -6.51 -10.74 1.50
C SER A 82 -7.69 -11.71 1.56
N GLU A 83 -8.57 -11.58 2.56
CA GLU A 83 -9.79 -12.38 2.67
C GLU A 83 -10.70 -12.21 1.45
N ILE A 84 -10.92 -10.96 1.00
CA ILE A 84 -11.71 -10.69 -0.22
C ILE A 84 -11.07 -11.36 -1.43
N LYS A 85 -9.74 -11.25 -1.59
CA LYS A 85 -9.03 -11.90 -2.69
C LYS A 85 -9.21 -13.42 -2.65
N GLU A 86 -9.06 -14.04 -1.48
CA GLU A 86 -9.28 -15.48 -1.33
C GLU A 86 -10.71 -15.90 -1.68
N MET A 87 -11.72 -15.12 -1.27
CA MET A 87 -13.12 -15.40 -1.62
C MET A 87 -13.39 -15.32 -3.12
N ILE A 88 -12.70 -14.42 -3.83
CA ILE A 88 -12.83 -14.26 -5.28
C ILE A 88 -12.08 -15.36 -6.03
N ASP A 89 -10.88 -15.73 -5.56
CA ASP A 89 -10.03 -16.72 -6.21
C ASP A 89 -10.50 -18.17 -6.00
N ARG A 90 -11.27 -18.44 -4.94
CA ARG A 90 -11.88 -19.75 -4.67
C ARG A 90 -13.08 -19.96 -5.61
N ASN A 91 -12.92 -20.88 -6.57
CA ASN A 91 -14.03 -21.50 -7.32
C ASN A 91 -14.79 -22.51 -6.45
#